data_AF-A0ABD2J8B6-F1
#
_entry.id   AF-A0ABD2J8B6-F1
#
_cell.length_a   1.000
_cell.length_b   1.000
_cell.length_c   1.000
_cell.angle_alpha   90.00
_cell.angle_beta   90.00
_cell.angle_gamma   90.00
#
_symmetry.space_group_name_H-M   'P 1'
#
loop_
_entity.id
_entity.type
_entity.pdbx_description
1 polymer ?
#
loop_
_entity_poly.entity_id
_entity_poly.type
_entity_poly.pdbx_seq_one_letter_code
_entity_poly.pdbx_strand_id
1 'polypeptide(L)'
;MAVRTMGSSYNWQRFHAYVTLKLQNVKSTTIAVKGNQPQWEQEFVFETDQLDQGLVLELWNKGVLWDKLLGVHFLPLRQIGYAQVAGPGRWLQGKKKMP
;
A
#
# COMPACT_ATOMS: atom_id res chain seq x y z
N MET A 1 4.46 4.65 7.63
CA MET A 1 5.22 5.10 6.43
C MET A 1 5.02 6.62 6.28
N ALA A 2 6.01 7.49 6.53
CA ALA A 2 6.05 8.91 6.07
C ALA A 2 7.14 9.27 4.99
N VAL A 3 6.73 9.76 3.82
CA VAL A 3 7.63 10.34 2.78
C VAL A 3 7.56 11.86 2.86
N ARG A 4 8.67 12.55 3.15
CA ARG A 4 8.76 14.02 3.12
C ARG A 4 9.44 14.51 1.84
N THR A 5 8.86 15.52 1.20
CA THR A 5 9.52 16.38 0.21
C THR A 5 9.35 17.85 0.64
N MET A 6 10.37 18.67 0.40
CA MET A 6 10.37 20.07 0.82
C MET A 6 9.58 20.98 -0.13
N GLY A 7 8.72 21.80 0.46
CA GLY A 7 8.44 23.20 0.09
C GLY A 7 7.98 23.53 -1.34
N SER A 8 6.66 23.55 -1.55
CA SER A 8 6.00 24.56 -2.39
C SER A 8 4.52 24.62 -2.00
N SER A 9 3.93 25.81 -1.94
CA SER A 9 2.54 26.08 -1.53
C SER A 9 1.54 25.30 -2.39
N TYR A 10 1.25 24.04 -2.02
CA TYR A 10 0.32 23.16 -2.73
C TYR A 10 -0.72 22.66 -1.74
N ASN A 11 -2.00 22.82 -2.11
CA ASN A 11 -3.15 22.30 -1.40
C ASN A 11 -2.89 20.87 -0.88
N TRP A 12 -2.60 20.75 0.42
CA TRP A 12 -2.26 19.50 1.11
C TRP A 12 -3.40 18.47 1.13
N GLN A 13 -4.58 18.83 0.59
CA GLN A 13 -5.78 17.99 0.52
C GLN A 13 -5.88 17.14 -0.76
N ARG A 14 -4.86 17.13 -1.63
CA ARG A 14 -5.01 16.63 -3.02
C ARG A 14 -5.11 15.11 -3.17
N PHE A 15 -4.69 14.32 -2.17
CA PHE A 15 -4.78 12.87 -2.21
C PHE A 15 -5.77 12.35 -1.19
N HIS A 16 -6.56 11.36 -1.60
CA HIS A 16 -7.43 10.56 -0.76
C HIS A 16 -7.04 9.10 -0.95
N ALA A 17 -5.98 8.68 -0.27
CA ALA A 17 -5.28 7.45 -0.60
C ALA A 17 -5.77 6.25 0.20
N TYR A 18 -5.82 5.08 -0.44
CA TYR A 18 -6.03 3.79 0.22
C TYR A 18 -5.12 2.73 -0.41
N VAL A 19 -4.89 1.64 0.32
CA VAL A 19 -4.08 0.52 -0.14
C VAL A 19 -4.97 -0.70 -0.28
N THR A 20 -4.82 -1.43 -1.39
CA THR A 20 -5.37 -2.78 -1.53
C THR A 20 -4.24 -3.79 -1.46
N LEU A 21 -4.44 -4.84 -0.69
CA LEU A 21 -3.55 -5.98 -0.56
C LEU A 21 -4.23 -7.18 -1.24
N LYS A 22 -3.55 -7.79 -2.21
CA LYS A 22 -4.06 -8.97 -2.92
C LYS A 22 -3.11 -10.13 -2.72
N LEU A 23 -3.65 -11.25 -2.26
CA LEU A 23 -2.94 -12.52 -2.17
C LEU A 23 -3.85 -13.61 -2.74
N GLN A 24 -3.39 -14.30 -3.78
CA GLN A 24 -4.21 -15.28 -4.51
C GLN A 24 -5.56 -14.66 -4.93
N ASN A 25 -6.66 -15.29 -4.50
CA ASN A 25 -8.03 -14.88 -4.79
C ASN A 25 -8.62 -13.97 -3.70
N VAL A 26 -7.83 -13.60 -2.68
CA VAL A 26 -8.26 -12.75 -1.56
C VAL A 26 -7.76 -11.33 -1.76
N LYS A 27 -8.62 -10.36 -1.44
CA LYS A 27 -8.30 -8.93 -1.47
C LYS A 27 -8.79 -8.24 -0.21
N SER A 28 -7.89 -7.53 0.44
CA SER A 28 -8.17 -6.66 1.60
C SER A 28 -7.90 -5.20 1.24
N THR A 29 -8.63 -4.26 1.83
CA THR A 29 -8.53 -2.83 1.49
C THR A 29 -8.57 -1.98 2.76
N THR A 30 -7.71 -0.98 2.85
CA THR A 30 -7.73 -0.01 3.95
C THR A 30 -8.84 1.01 3.77
N ILE A 31 -9.13 1.78 4.82
CA ILE A 31 -9.88 3.03 4.66
C ILE A 31 -9.10 4.02 3.78
N ALA A 32 -9.82 4.95 3.14
CA ALA A 32 -9.22 6.02 2.38
C ALA A 32 -8.92 7.22 3.28
N VAL A 33 -7.65 7.63 3.33
CA VAL A 33 -7.12 8.68 4.21
C VAL A 33 -6.64 9.86 3.38
N LYS A 34 -6.98 11.09 3.78
CA LYS A 34 -6.58 12.30 3.06
C LYS A 34 -5.16 12.74 3.42
N GLY A 35 -4.48 13.36 2.46
CA GLY A 35 -3.17 13.97 2.64
C GLY A 35 -2.01 13.24 1.95
N ASN A 36 -0.84 13.87 1.95
CA ASN A 36 0.35 13.37 1.24
C ASN A 36 1.12 12.30 2.03
N GLN A 37 0.81 12.12 3.31
CA GLN A 37 1.43 11.15 4.21
C GLN A 37 0.38 10.34 4.97
N PRO A 38 -0.49 9.59 4.26
CA PRO A 38 -1.54 8.81 4.89
C PRO A 38 -0.95 7.81 5.91
N GLN A 39 -1.51 7.78 7.12
CA GLN A 39 -1.28 6.72 8.10
C GLN A 39 -2.57 5.93 8.22
N TRP A 40 -2.50 4.63 7.92
CA TRP A 40 -3.66 3.74 8.00
C TRP A 40 -3.66 2.88 9.27
N GLU A 41 -2.48 2.51 9.76
CA GLU A 41 -2.30 1.74 11.01
C GLU A 41 -3.26 0.53 11.12
N GLN A 42 -3.43 -0.19 10.01
CA GLN A 42 -4.35 -1.31 9.90
C GLN A 42 -3.61 -2.62 9.64
N GLU A 43 -3.99 -3.65 10.37
CA GLU A 43 -3.43 -5.00 10.25
C GLU A 43 -4.34 -5.89 9.39
N PHE A 44 -3.72 -6.82 8.66
CA PHE A 44 -4.42 -7.80 7.85
C PHE A 44 -3.78 -9.16 8.06
N VAL A 45 -4.61 -10.20 8.17
CA VAL A 45 -4.19 -11.59 8.28
C VAL A 45 -4.61 -12.31 7.01
N PHE A 46 -3.71 -13.12 6.47
CA PHE A 46 -3.95 -13.96 5.31
C PHE A 46 -3.53 -15.38 5.62
N GLU A 47 -4.34 -16.35 5.20
CA GLU A 47 -3.99 -17.76 5.23
C GLU A 47 -3.50 -18.18 3.83
N THR A 48 -2.37 -18.87 3.77
CA THR A 48 -1.79 -19.38 2.52
C THR A 48 -0.85 -20.53 2.80
N ASP A 49 -0.87 -21.53 1.93
CA ASP A 49 0.07 -22.65 1.86
C ASP A 49 1.03 -22.51 0.66
N GLN A 50 0.72 -21.65 -0.31
CA GLN A 50 1.50 -21.44 -1.53
C GLN A 50 2.54 -20.31 -1.36
N LEU A 51 3.69 -20.64 -0.77
CA LEU A 51 4.79 -19.70 -0.55
C LEU A 51 5.47 -19.21 -1.84
N ASP A 52 5.21 -19.86 -2.98
CA ASP A 52 5.80 -19.52 -4.29
C ASP A 52 5.16 -18.28 -4.93
N GLN A 53 4.09 -17.77 -4.32
CA GLN A 53 3.41 -16.57 -4.75
C GLN A 53 3.95 -15.30 -4.05
N GLY A 54 3.25 -14.19 -4.24
CA GLY A 54 3.56 -12.94 -3.57
C GLY A 54 2.32 -12.09 -3.28
N LEU A 55 2.48 -11.19 -2.34
CA LEU A 55 1.51 -10.19 -1.95
C LEU A 55 1.63 -8.99 -2.89
N VAL A 56 0.54 -8.62 -3.57
CA VAL A 56 0.48 -7.41 -4.38
C VAL A 56 -0.10 -6.28 -3.54
N LEU A 57 0.65 -5.21 -3.39
CA LEU A 57 0.20 -3.96 -2.76
C LEU A 57 -0.07 -2.94 -3.86
N GLU A 58 -1.29 -2.42 -3.92
CA GLU A 58 -1.66 -1.35 -4.84
C GLU A 58 -2.04 -0.11 -4.04
N LEU A 59 -1.39 1.01 -4.32
CA LEU A 59 -1.71 2.30 -3.76
C LEU A 59 -2.63 3.04 -4.73
N TRP A 60 -3.79 3.45 -4.24
CA TRP A 60 -4.83 4.10 -5.03
C TRP A 60 -5.13 5.50 -4.50
N ASN A 61 -5.51 6.40 -5.40
CA ASN A 61 -6.11 7.69 -5.06
C ASN A 61 -7.60 7.63 -5.37
N LYS A 62 -8.43 7.77 -4.33
CA LYS A 62 -9.88 7.77 -4.46
C LYS A 62 -10.34 8.98 -5.24
N GLY A 63 -11.10 8.73 -6.31
CA GLY A 63 -11.74 9.77 -7.12
C GLY A 63 -13.24 9.85 -6.85
N VAL A 64 -13.89 10.79 -7.53
CA VAL A 64 -15.36 10.93 -7.47
C VAL A 64 -16.04 9.85 -8.31
N LEU A 65 -15.49 9.60 -9.52
CA LEU A 65 -16.03 8.62 -10.46
C LEU A 65 -15.09 7.43 -10.65
N TRP A 66 -13.78 7.67 -10.67
CA TRP A 66 -12.77 6.65 -10.93
C TRP A 66 -11.60 6.81 -9.98
N ASP A 67 -11.15 5.69 -9.42
CA ASP A 67 -9.96 5.65 -8.59
C ASP A 67 -8.71 5.54 -9.48
N LYS A 68 -7.67 6.29 -9.13
CA LYS A 68 -6.42 6.35 -9.89
C LYS A 68 -5.35 5.52 -9.19
N LEU A 69 -4.81 4.53 -9.89
CA LEU A 69 -3.66 3.78 -9.41
C LEU A 69 -2.43 4.68 -9.34
N LEU A 70 -1.86 4.81 -8.14
CA LEU A 70 -0.65 5.61 -7.89
C LEU A 70 0.61 4.76 -7.97
N GLY A 71 0.55 3.50 -7.57
CA GLY A 71 1.69 2.59 -7.63
C GLY A 71 1.34 1.17 -7.23
N VAL A 72 2.19 0.23 -7.66
CA VAL A 72 2.08 -1.19 -7.33
C VAL A 72 3.41 -1.67 -6.79
N HIS A 73 3.38 -2.55 -5.78
CA HIS A 73 4.54 -3.24 -5.27
C HIS A 73 4.21 -4.73 -5.15
N PHE A 74 5.10 -5.58 -5.64
CA PHE A 74 5.01 -7.03 -5.49
C PHE A 74 6.00 -7.49 -4.43
N LEU A 75 5.50 -8.18 -3.42
CA LEU A 75 6.29 -8.71 -2.32
C LEU A 75 6.24 -10.25 -2.34
N PRO A 76 7.29 -10.94 -2.82
CA PRO A 76 7.34 -12.40 -2.79
C PRO A 76 7.21 -12.92 -1.35
N LEU A 77 6.37 -13.93 -1.12
CA LEU A 77 6.13 -14.45 0.23
C LEU A 77 7.40 -15.04 0.85
N ARG A 78 8.24 -15.69 0.03
CA ARG A 78 9.56 -16.21 0.47
C ARG A 78 10.51 -15.14 1.02
N GLN A 79 10.29 -13.85 0.72
CA GLN A 79 11.10 -12.74 1.24
C GLN A 79 10.53 -12.14 2.53
N ILE A 80 9.36 -12.59 2.98
CA ILE A 80 8.75 -12.16 4.22
C ILE A 80 9.37 -13.00 5.35
N GLY A 81 10.15 -12.34 6.20
CA GLY A 81 10.75 -12.98 7.36
C GLY A 81 9.70 -13.45 8.36
N TYR A 82 9.95 -14.58 9.01
CA TYR A 82 9.15 -15.04 10.12
C TYR A 82 9.48 -14.23 11.38
N ALA A 83 8.46 -13.68 12.03
CA ALA A 83 8.59 -12.97 13.30
C ALA A 83 7.33 -13.19 14.15
N GLN A 84 7.52 -13.38 15.46
CA GLN A 84 6.39 -13.52 16.41
C GLN A 84 5.83 -12.16 16.87
N VAL A 85 6.54 -11.07 16.58
CA VAL A 85 6.17 -9.70 16.98
C VAL A 85 6.23 -8.80 15.77
N ALA A 86 5.30 -7.85 15.69
CA ALA A 86 5.32 -6.82 14.66
C ALA A 86 6.63 -6.02 14.70
N GLY A 87 7.33 -5.96 13.57
CA GLY A 87 8.54 -5.15 13.43
C GLY A 87 8.24 -3.67 13.16
N PRO A 88 9.26 -2.81 13.11
CA PRO A 88 9.12 -1.38 12.82
C PRO A 88 8.64 -1.06 11.39
N GLY A 89 8.42 -2.09 10.56
CA GLY A 89 8.12 -1.97 9.14
C GLY A 89 9.35 -1.61 8.30
N ARG A 90 9.18 -1.62 6.98
CA ARG A 90 10.21 -1.16 6.03
C ARG A 90 9.59 -0.32 4.93
N TRP A 91 10.41 0.53 4.35
CA TRP A 91 10.04 1.34 3.21
C TRP A 91 10.06 0.52 1.92
N LEU A 92 8.93 0.54 1.20
CA LEU A 92 8.77 -0.10 -0.11
C LEU A 92 8.53 0.99 -1.15
N GLN A 93 9.23 0.90 -2.27
CA GLN A 93 8.99 1.79 -3.40
C GLN A 93 7.94 1.17 -4.33
N GLY A 94 6.82 1.86 -4.52
CA GLY A 94 5.83 1.49 -5.53
C GLY A 94 6.39 1.76 -6.93
N LYS A 95 6.26 0.79 -7.84
CA LYS A 95 6.47 1.02 -9.26
C LYS A 95 5.24 1.75 -9.80
N LYS A 96 5.45 2.90 -10.43
CA LYS A 96 4.41 3.59 -11.18
C LYS A 96 4.11 2.73 -12.40
N LYS A 97 2.86 2.33 -12.61
CA LYS A 97 2.47 1.73 -13.89
C LYS A 97 2.67 2.81 -14.94
N MET A 98 3.72 2.69 -15.76
CA MET A 98 3.85 3.52 -16.96
C MET A 98 2.70 3.12 -17.90
N PRO A 99 2.06 4.08 -18.58
CA PRO A 99 1.00 3.78 -19.54
C PRO A 99 1.50 2.82 -20.62
#